data_AF-A0A6B1FW72-F1
#
_entry.id   AF-A0A6B1FW72-F1
#
_cell.length_a   1.000
_cell.length_b   1.000
_cell.length_c   1.000
_cell.angle_alpha   90.00
_cell.angle_beta   90.00
_cell.angle_gamma   90.00
#
_symmetry.space_group_name_H-M   'P 1'
#
loop_
_entity.id
_entity.type
_entity.pdbx_description
1 polymer ?
#
loop_
_entity_poly.entity_id
_entity_poly.type
_entity_poly.pdbx_seq_one_letter_code
_entity_poly.pdbx_strand_id
1 'polypeptide(L)'
;MPALLRNFIVVLVFILALGACAGGGDGGSTWFNLPSVPIRVDGNGYGTALGFPAGPILQQPMLDQFAAAGVDVLEVRIGYHGVFLHANGEPLPYLKWSDESADLVGRVLANVPQAAQGADALTWLRRVGLGVIIILPTAGDDIPYWQGEELVREESASETTIGPLQFASLAFDAEGQASFEGIPLAEIEQALGASLGVALPPMALDILSAVGAEQFSLATQPNGIDLAIDSTALPSLAYDSERLNNLMPILNAFVDESMGGMIGEVVPKLQGADLDIIVSFTGEPAAETQLPTIPVSVGDGGSVGVWGIPLGMDLLPSNVLDILGATNAQRLDLSIQADGLYLALNQEPLPSILWTDTSLDTIGGIAVDLLGVSPGMVDAGLTVLRSLLAKTNIGLSLDLPGADAAAFGADFDVSAPNFAAAPEGMEPALQIGAAIDRDGYVQSALGLSLADLAGLLPPVSLPPLVMNIVGGVGSDSLQLTTSAGGIDLVGDAGSLLTLQYDEAALNRLLVVVSSLSDSIPFIGTINEYLPHLPPVLSSGLDVQLALAGQEAPQTRRDSLPVDVKA
;
A
#
# COMPACT_ATOMS: atom_id res chain seq x y z
N MET A 1 -6.57 -9.63 -10.12
CA MET A 1 -6.67 -9.94 -8.68
C MET A 1 -8.09 -10.07 -8.11
N PRO A 2 -9.22 -9.51 -8.64
CA PRO A 2 -10.48 -9.44 -7.85
C PRO A 2 -11.16 -10.80 -7.57
N ALA A 3 -10.86 -11.86 -8.35
CA ALA A 3 -11.38 -13.19 -8.06
C ALA A 3 -10.79 -13.82 -6.78
N LEU A 4 -9.56 -13.46 -6.40
CA LEU A 4 -8.87 -14.01 -5.24
C LEU A 4 -9.35 -13.39 -3.94
N LEU A 5 -9.46 -12.06 -3.89
CA LEU A 5 -10.08 -11.36 -2.76
C LEU A 5 -11.54 -11.80 -2.59
N ARG A 6 -12.31 -11.94 -3.68
CA ARG A 6 -13.68 -12.45 -3.60
C ARG A 6 -13.74 -13.89 -3.07
N ASN A 7 -12.85 -14.77 -3.51
CA ASN A 7 -12.82 -16.15 -3.00
C ASN A 7 -12.33 -16.22 -1.54
N PHE A 8 -11.36 -15.39 -1.16
CA PHE A 8 -10.93 -15.25 0.23
C PHE A 8 -12.06 -14.72 1.11
N ILE A 9 -12.76 -13.66 0.71
CA ILE A 9 -13.96 -13.14 1.40
C ILE A 9 -15.07 -14.18 1.44
N VAL A 10 -15.34 -14.94 0.37
CA VAL A 10 -16.36 -16.00 0.40
C VAL A 10 -15.95 -17.14 1.34
N VAL A 11 -14.69 -17.55 1.37
CA VAL A 11 -14.18 -18.57 2.31
C VAL A 11 -14.19 -18.04 3.74
N LEU A 12 -13.79 -16.79 3.97
CA LEU A 12 -13.85 -16.09 5.25
C LEU A 12 -15.30 -15.98 5.74
N VAL A 13 -16.24 -15.59 4.87
CA VAL A 13 -17.68 -15.54 5.16
C VAL A 13 -18.25 -16.94 5.41
N PHE A 14 -17.74 -17.99 4.75
CA PHE A 14 -18.15 -19.38 5.02
C PHE A 14 -17.59 -19.90 6.35
N ILE A 15 -16.40 -19.46 6.74
CA ILE A 15 -15.77 -19.75 8.04
C ILE A 15 -16.46 -18.94 9.16
N LEU A 16 -16.78 -17.66 8.93
CA LEU A 16 -17.54 -16.78 9.83
C LEU A 16 -18.99 -17.26 10.01
N ALA A 17 -19.64 -17.75 8.95
CA ALA A 17 -20.95 -18.39 9.03
C ALA A 17 -20.95 -19.70 9.84
N LEU A 18 -19.76 -20.27 10.09
CA LEU A 18 -19.53 -21.41 10.98
C LEU A 18 -18.87 -21.01 12.31
N GLY A 19 -18.56 -19.72 12.54
CA GLY A 19 -17.81 -19.21 13.69
C GLY A 19 -18.05 -17.72 14.02
N ALA A 20 -18.85 -17.46 15.06
CA ALA A 20 -19.23 -16.15 15.63
C ALA A 20 -19.10 -16.16 17.18
N CYS A 21 -19.44 -15.12 17.96
CA CYS A 21 -18.54 -13.98 18.24
C CYS A 21 -18.04 -14.03 19.72
N ALA A 22 -16.72 -14.16 19.99
CA ALA A 22 -15.96 -14.37 21.24
C ALA A 22 -16.05 -13.40 22.43
N GLY A 23 -15.72 -13.96 23.61
CA GLY A 23 -15.36 -13.27 24.86
C GLY A 23 -15.03 -14.25 26.01
N GLY A 24 -14.10 -13.84 26.89
CA GLY A 24 -13.21 -14.72 27.66
C GLY A 24 -13.83 -15.57 28.80
N GLY A 25 -13.25 -16.76 29.03
CA GLY A 25 -13.71 -17.73 30.04
C GLY A 25 -12.79 -18.95 30.21
N ASP A 26 -11.50 -18.73 30.55
CA ASP A 26 -10.46 -19.77 30.59
C ASP A 26 -10.53 -20.67 31.85
N GLY A 27 -11.60 -21.47 31.96
CA GLY A 27 -11.84 -22.35 33.11
C GLY A 27 -12.40 -23.74 32.82
N GLY A 28 -12.77 -24.04 31.57
CA GLY A 28 -13.36 -25.33 31.19
C GLY A 28 -12.44 -26.23 30.37
N SER A 29 -12.91 -27.44 30.11
CA SER A 29 -12.24 -28.41 29.25
C SER A 29 -13.22 -29.44 28.72
N THR A 30 -12.84 -30.11 27.64
CA THR A 30 -13.54 -31.29 27.12
C THR A 30 -13.33 -32.47 28.09
N TRP A 31 -14.29 -32.65 28.99
CA TRP A 31 -14.28 -33.66 30.07
C TRP A 31 -14.45 -35.11 29.58
N PHE A 32 -14.88 -35.29 28.33
CA PHE A 32 -14.90 -36.58 27.64
C PHE A 32 -14.58 -36.36 26.17
N ASN A 33 -13.76 -37.21 25.55
CA ASN A 33 -13.46 -37.15 24.12
C ASN A 33 -13.98 -38.41 23.43
N LEU A 34 -14.85 -38.26 22.43
CA LEU A 34 -15.29 -39.36 21.58
C LEU A 34 -14.22 -39.71 20.53
N PRO A 35 -14.10 -41.00 20.14
CA PRO A 35 -13.38 -41.37 18.93
C PRO A 35 -14.00 -40.68 17.70
N SER A 36 -13.17 -40.27 16.74
CA SER A 36 -13.65 -39.61 15.54
C SER A 36 -14.42 -40.58 14.64
N VAL A 37 -15.48 -40.08 14.01
CA VAL A 37 -16.27 -40.87 13.06
C VAL A 37 -15.48 -40.98 11.75
N PRO A 38 -15.08 -42.20 11.31
CA PRO A 38 -14.32 -42.36 10.08
C PRO A 38 -15.24 -42.23 8.87
N ILE A 39 -14.83 -41.34 7.97
CA ILE A 39 -15.44 -41.10 6.67
C ILE A 39 -14.41 -41.45 5.61
N ARG A 40 -14.59 -42.58 4.93
CA ARG A 40 -13.73 -42.97 3.80
C ARG A 40 -14.23 -42.32 2.52
N VAL A 41 -13.40 -41.51 1.88
CA VAL A 41 -13.70 -40.85 0.61
C VAL A 41 -13.16 -41.69 -0.54
N ASP A 42 -13.97 -41.91 -1.57
CA ASP A 42 -13.56 -42.63 -2.77
C ASP A 42 -12.85 -41.72 -3.78
N GLY A 43 -12.30 -42.33 -4.85
CA GLY A 43 -11.63 -41.59 -5.93
C GLY A 43 -12.54 -40.71 -6.79
N ASN A 44 -13.82 -40.52 -6.43
CA ASN A 44 -14.76 -39.59 -7.04
C ASN A 44 -15.25 -38.52 -6.04
N GLY A 45 -14.74 -38.50 -4.81
CA GLY A 45 -15.13 -37.54 -3.76
C GLY A 45 -16.33 -37.96 -2.90
N TYR A 46 -16.84 -39.18 -3.05
CA TYR A 46 -17.99 -39.68 -2.27
C TYR A 46 -17.55 -40.30 -0.96
N GLY A 47 -18.14 -39.83 0.14
CA GLY A 47 -17.89 -40.33 1.48
C GLY A 47 -18.75 -41.54 1.86
N THR A 48 -18.15 -42.47 2.61
CA THR A 48 -18.83 -43.54 3.33
C THR A 48 -18.50 -43.45 4.82
N ALA A 49 -19.51 -43.21 5.66
CA ALA A 49 -19.40 -43.13 7.11
C ALA A 49 -20.02 -44.38 7.74
N LEU A 50 -19.26 -45.14 8.53
CA LEU A 50 -19.73 -46.36 9.21
C LEU A 50 -20.44 -47.39 8.29
N GLY A 51 -20.07 -47.43 7.00
CA GLY A 51 -20.68 -48.29 5.98
C GLY A 51 -21.93 -47.72 5.29
N PHE A 52 -22.35 -46.50 5.63
CA PHE A 52 -23.45 -45.79 4.98
C PHE A 52 -22.93 -44.69 4.05
N PRO A 53 -23.56 -44.47 2.87
CA PRO A 53 -23.17 -43.39 1.98
C PRO A 53 -23.50 -42.03 2.61
N ALA A 54 -22.49 -41.17 2.72
CA ALA A 54 -22.62 -39.80 3.21
C ALA A 54 -22.85 -38.78 2.08
N GLY A 55 -22.71 -39.21 0.81
CA GLY A 55 -22.84 -38.36 -0.38
C GLY A 55 -21.49 -37.79 -0.85
N PRO A 56 -21.50 -36.82 -1.78
CA PRO A 56 -20.28 -36.11 -2.17
C PRO A 56 -19.80 -35.23 -1.01
N ILE A 57 -18.53 -35.36 -0.64
CA ILE A 57 -17.90 -34.59 0.46
C ILE A 57 -16.78 -33.69 -0.07
N LEU A 58 -15.94 -34.22 -0.96
CA LEU A 58 -14.86 -33.48 -1.60
C LEU A 58 -15.09 -33.42 -3.11
N GLN A 59 -14.58 -32.38 -3.75
CA GLN A 59 -14.56 -32.27 -5.21
C GLN A 59 -13.26 -32.87 -5.75
N GLN A 60 -13.26 -33.38 -6.98
CA GLN A 60 -12.06 -33.99 -7.58
C GLN A 60 -10.80 -33.10 -7.49
N PRO A 61 -10.84 -31.78 -7.80
CA PRO A 61 -9.67 -30.93 -7.66
C PRO A 61 -9.12 -30.91 -6.23
N MET A 62 -9.98 -30.93 -5.21
CA MET A 62 -9.53 -30.97 -3.81
C MET A 62 -8.87 -32.30 -3.44
N LEU A 63 -9.35 -33.43 -3.99
CA LEU A 63 -8.67 -34.72 -3.82
C LEU A 63 -7.28 -34.69 -4.44
N ASP A 64 -7.16 -34.17 -5.66
CA ASP A 64 -5.90 -34.07 -6.37
C ASP A 64 -4.92 -33.13 -5.63
N GLN A 65 -5.42 -32.03 -5.05
CA GLN A 65 -4.66 -31.08 -4.23
C GLN A 65 -4.20 -31.67 -2.90
N PHE A 66 -5.07 -32.38 -2.16
CA PHE A 66 -4.66 -33.06 -0.93
C PHE A 66 -3.63 -34.17 -1.21
N ALA A 67 -3.82 -34.95 -2.27
CA ALA A 67 -2.84 -35.95 -2.70
C ALA A 67 -1.50 -35.32 -3.11
N ALA A 68 -1.50 -34.15 -3.78
CA ALA A 68 -0.30 -33.40 -4.11
C ALA A 68 0.42 -32.83 -2.87
N ALA A 69 -0.33 -32.43 -1.84
CA ALA A 69 0.19 -32.04 -0.53
C ALA A 69 0.69 -33.23 0.33
N GLY A 70 0.52 -34.47 -0.13
CA GLY A 70 0.82 -35.67 0.66
C GLY A 70 -0.13 -35.89 1.84
N VAL A 71 -1.32 -35.28 1.81
CA VAL A 71 -2.36 -35.47 2.82
C VAL A 71 -3.16 -36.73 2.49
N ASP A 72 -3.13 -37.69 3.40
CA ASP A 72 -3.89 -38.94 3.36
C ASP A 72 -5.09 -38.90 4.31
N VAL A 73 -4.96 -38.19 5.42
CA VAL A 73 -5.98 -38.12 6.48
C VAL A 73 -6.18 -36.68 6.93
N LEU A 74 -7.43 -36.23 7.00
CA LEU A 74 -7.81 -34.96 7.62
C LEU A 74 -8.70 -35.25 8.83
N GLU A 75 -8.41 -34.65 9.98
CA GLU A 75 -9.25 -34.73 11.17
C GLU A 75 -9.73 -33.33 11.57
N VAL A 76 -11.05 -33.20 11.75
CA VAL A 76 -11.69 -31.98 12.25
C VAL A 76 -12.42 -32.30 13.56
N ARG A 77 -12.14 -31.55 14.62
CA ARG A 77 -12.62 -31.82 15.97
C ARG A 77 -13.17 -30.58 16.66
N ILE A 78 -14.39 -30.70 17.18
CA ILE A 78 -15.03 -29.66 18.00
C ILE A 78 -14.72 -29.97 19.47
N GLY A 79 -14.11 -29.00 20.16
CA GLY A 79 -13.67 -29.09 21.55
C GLY A 79 -14.02 -27.84 22.36
N TYR A 80 -13.58 -27.78 23.62
CA TYR A 80 -13.93 -26.68 24.53
C TYR A 80 -13.31 -25.35 24.08
N HIS A 81 -12.05 -25.39 23.64
CA HIS A 81 -11.26 -24.22 23.25
C HIS A 81 -11.31 -23.91 21.74
N GLY A 82 -11.93 -24.76 20.91
CA GLY A 82 -12.01 -24.46 19.48
C GLY A 82 -12.49 -25.59 18.56
N VAL A 83 -12.36 -25.33 17.25
CA VAL A 83 -12.44 -26.34 16.19
C VAL A 83 -11.03 -26.63 15.67
N PHE A 84 -10.48 -27.76 16.08
CA PHE A 84 -9.14 -28.24 15.77
C PHE A 84 -9.09 -28.92 14.40
N LEU A 85 -8.05 -28.65 13.62
CA LEU A 85 -7.78 -29.26 12.32
C LEU A 85 -6.42 -29.95 12.33
N HIS A 86 -6.34 -31.17 11.82
CA HIS A 86 -5.11 -31.94 11.71
C HIS A 86 -5.02 -32.58 10.32
N ALA A 87 -3.81 -32.68 9.78
CA ALA A 87 -3.50 -33.42 8.56
C ALA A 87 -2.46 -34.49 8.89
N ASN A 88 -2.70 -35.74 8.52
CA ASN A 88 -1.82 -36.89 8.81
C ASN A 88 -1.44 -37.02 10.31
N GLY A 89 -2.31 -36.55 11.21
CA GLY A 89 -2.05 -36.51 12.66
C GLY A 89 -1.21 -35.32 13.14
N GLU A 90 -0.73 -34.46 12.25
CA GLU A 90 -0.01 -33.23 12.58
C GLU A 90 -0.99 -32.06 12.80
N PRO A 91 -0.77 -31.22 13.83
CA PRO A 91 -1.65 -30.10 14.14
C PRO A 91 -1.52 -28.97 13.11
N LEU A 92 -2.67 -28.41 12.69
CA LEU A 92 -2.78 -27.21 11.87
C LEU A 92 -3.27 -26.02 12.71
N PRO A 93 -3.27 -24.78 12.16
CA PRO A 93 -3.99 -23.67 12.76
C PRO A 93 -5.46 -23.99 12.95
N TYR A 94 -6.05 -23.52 14.04
CA TYR A 94 -7.40 -23.89 14.46
C TYR A 94 -8.26 -22.67 14.79
N LEU A 95 -9.59 -22.83 14.74
CA LEU A 95 -10.50 -21.78 15.19
C LEU A 95 -10.60 -21.83 16.70
N LYS A 96 -9.94 -20.91 17.41
CA LYS A 96 -10.02 -20.74 18.85
C LYS A 96 -11.35 -20.08 19.21
N TRP A 97 -11.99 -20.56 20.27
CA TRP A 97 -13.12 -19.88 20.90
C TRP A 97 -13.02 -19.90 22.41
N SER A 98 -13.76 -18.98 22.99
CA SER A 98 -14.07 -18.78 24.40
C SER A 98 -15.59 -18.97 24.60
N ASP A 99 -16.08 -18.82 25.83
CA ASP A 99 -17.50 -19.13 26.11
C ASP A 99 -18.47 -18.16 25.41
N GLU A 100 -18.19 -16.87 25.42
CA GLU A 100 -19.04 -15.90 24.72
C GLU A 100 -18.98 -16.09 23.19
N SER A 101 -17.91 -16.70 22.62
CA SER A 101 -17.91 -17.07 21.19
C SER A 101 -18.86 -18.19 20.94
N ALA A 102 -18.67 -19.31 21.63
CA ALA A 102 -19.57 -20.44 21.47
C ALA A 102 -21.05 -20.04 21.63
N ASP A 103 -21.36 -19.15 22.56
CA ASP A 103 -22.71 -18.65 22.76
C ASP A 103 -23.22 -17.83 21.57
N LEU A 104 -22.38 -17.01 20.91
CA LEU A 104 -22.79 -16.29 19.69
C LEU A 104 -22.64 -17.12 18.39
N VAL A 105 -21.77 -18.14 18.31
CA VAL A 105 -21.89 -19.21 17.29
C VAL A 105 -23.28 -19.83 17.41
N GLY A 106 -23.69 -20.21 18.64
CA GLY A 106 -25.01 -20.75 18.92
C GLY A 106 -26.14 -19.82 18.49
N ARG A 107 -26.04 -18.52 18.81
CA ARG A 107 -27.04 -17.51 18.36
C ARG A 107 -27.09 -17.36 16.84
N VAL A 108 -25.97 -17.38 16.12
CA VAL A 108 -25.96 -17.31 14.65
C VAL A 108 -26.56 -18.60 14.05
N LEU A 109 -26.08 -19.77 14.48
CA LEU A 109 -26.60 -21.07 14.02
C LEU A 109 -28.12 -21.20 14.26
N ALA A 110 -28.64 -20.70 15.39
CA ALA A 110 -30.06 -20.70 15.71
C ALA A 110 -30.92 -19.91 14.70
N ASN A 111 -30.34 -18.89 14.05
CA ASN A 111 -31.03 -18.07 13.04
C ASN A 111 -30.81 -18.56 11.61
N VAL A 112 -29.82 -19.43 11.35
CA VAL A 112 -29.57 -20.01 10.03
C VAL A 112 -30.49 -21.22 9.80
N PRO A 113 -31.34 -21.20 8.75
CA PRO A 113 -32.18 -22.35 8.41
C PRO A 113 -31.35 -23.61 8.18
N GLN A 114 -31.83 -24.76 8.68
CA GLN A 114 -31.13 -26.06 8.71
C GLN A 114 -29.98 -26.17 9.73
N ALA A 115 -29.38 -25.06 10.19
CA ALA A 115 -28.29 -25.08 11.17
C ALA A 115 -28.74 -24.95 12.63
N ALA A 116 -30.00 -24.57 12.90
CA ALA A 116 -30.51 -24.34 14.26
C ALA A 116 -30.37 -25.54 15.22
N GLN A 117 -30.40 -26.79 14.73
CA GLN A 117 -30.13 -27.97 15.56
C GLN A 117 -28.66 -28.05 16.04
N GLY A 118 -27.74 -27.42 15.31
CA GLY A 118 -26.33 -27.27 15.68
C GLY A 118 -26.12 -26.31 16.85
N ALA A 119 -26.99 -25.30 17.02
CA ALA A 119 -26.92 -24.38 18.15
C ALA A 119 -27.11 -25.11 19.49
N ASP A 120 -28.18 -25.90 19.61
CA ASP A 120 -28.45 -26.72 20.80
C ASP A 120 -27.35 -27.78 21.04
N ALA A 121 -26.76 -28.30 19.95
CA ALA A 121 -25.69 -29.29 20.02
C ALA A 121 -24.34 -28.68 20.45
N LEU A 122 -24.05 -27.43 20.13
CA LEU A 122 -22.71 -26.85 20.30
C LEU A 122 -22.24 -26.86 21.77
N THR A 123 -23.09 -26.49 22.72
CA THR A 123 -22.78 -26.54 24.15
C THR A 123 -22.45 -27.95 24.63
N TRP A 124 -23.01 -28.98 23.99
CA TRP A 124 -22.68 -30.39 24.27
C TRP A 124 -21.40 -30.82 23.55
N LEU A 125 -21.22 -30.42 22.28
CA LEU A 125 -20.03 -30.74 21.47
C LEU A 125 -18.75 -30.18 22.10
N ARG A 126 -18.76 -28.92 22.55
CA ARG A 126 -17.67 -28.28 23.32
C ARG A 126 -17.33 -28.99 24.64
N ARG A 127 -18.20 -29.86 25.12
CA ARG A 127 -18.01 -30.59 26.38
C ARG A 127 -17.60 -32.05 26.14
N VAL A 128 -18.11 -32.69 25.07
CA VAL A 128 -18.00 -34.14 24.84
C VAL A 128 -17.08 -34.50 23.65
N GLY A 129 -16.49 -33.51 22.99
CA GLY A 129 -15.33 -33.68 22.10
C GLY A 129 -15.62 -34.59 20.92
N LEU A 130 -16.30 -34.07 19.89
CA LEU A 130 -16.65 -34.86 18.71
C LEU A 130 -15.71 -34.55 17.55
N GLY A 131 -15.21 -35.62 16.92
CA GLY A 131 -14.38 -35.53 15.72
C GLY A 131 -14.96 -36.25 14.51
N VAL A 132 -14.53 -35.79 13.34
CA VAL A 132 -14.72 -36.45 12.05
C VAL A 132 -13.34 -36.64 11.44
N ILE A 133 -13.03 -37.87 11.01
CA ILE A 133 -11.76 -38.20 10.37
C ILE A 133 -12.02 -38.64 8.94
N ILE A 134 -11.62 -37.79 8.00
CA ILE A 134 -11.76 -37.96 6.56
C ILE A 134 -10.52 -38.70 6.06
N ILE A 135 -10.73 -39.92 5.58
CA ILE A 135 -9.70 -40.82 5.07
C ILE A 135 -9.74 -40.75 3.55
N LEU A 136 -8.69 -40.24 2.92
CA LEU A 136 -8.61 -39.99 1.48
C LEU A 136 -8.24 -41.27 0.71
N PRO A 137 -8.43 -41.30 -0.63
CA PRO A 137 -8.21 -42.51 -1.43
C PRO A 137 -6.77 -43.05 -1.43
N THR A 138 -5.79 -42.20 -1.11
CA THR A 138 -4.36 -42.52 -1.04
C THR A 138 -3.94 -43.14 0.29
N ALA A 139 -4.77 -42.99 1.34
CA ALA A 139 -4.42 -43.36 2.70
C ALA A 139 -4.15 -44.86 2.90
N GLY A 140 -3.11 -45.15 3.68
CA GLY A 140 -2.82 -46.49 4.18
C GLY A 140 -3.77 -46.94 5.30
N ASP A 141 -3.50 -48.14 5.84
CA ASP A 141 -4.23 -48.69 6.98
C ASP A 141 -3.78 -48.10 8.34
N ASP A 142 -2.63 -47.41 8.38
CA ASP A 142 -2.11 -46.77 9.59
C ASP A 142 -2.64 -45.33 9.68
N ILE A 143 -3.64 -45.13 10.53
CA ILE A 143 -4.32 -43.85 10.73
C ILE A 143 -3.97 -43.35 12.15
N PRO A 144 -3.34 -42.18 12.29
CA PRO A 144 -2.99 -41.61 13.59
C PRO A 144 -4.19 -41.49 14.54
N TYR A 145 -3.94 -41.74 15.83
CA TYR A 145 -4.94 -41.55 16.87
C TYR A 145 -4.89 -40.12 17.41
N TRP A 146 -6.06 -39.55 17.68
CA TRP A 146 -6.21 -38.28 18.39
C TRP A 146 -5.48 -38.27 19.73
N GLN A 147 -4.67 -37.24 19.98
CA GLN A 147 -3.87 -37.14 21.21
C GLN A 147 -4.53 -36.28 22.31
N GLY A 148 -5.48 -35.41 21.94
CA GLY A 148 -6.14 -34.47 22.86
C GLY A 148 -6.21 -33.07 22.25
N GLU A 149 -6.86 -32.12 22.94
CA GLU A 149 -6.84 -30.72 22.51
C GLU A 149 -5.42 -30.15 22.65
N GLU A 150 -4.70 -30.15 21.53
CA GLU A 150 -3.41 -29.49 21.41
C GLU A 150 -3.67 -27.99 21.20
N LEU A 151 -3.47 -27.19 22.25
CA LEU A 151 -3.53 -25.72 22.17
C LEU A 151 -2.27 -25.16 21.49
N VAL A 152 -2.28 -23.86 21.18
CA VAL A 152 -1.08 -23.18 20.70
C VAL A 152 -0.05 -23.07 21.81
N ARG A 153 1.23 -23.19 21.46
CA ARG A 153 2.32 -22.83 22.37
C ARG A 153 2.44 -21.30 22.38
N GLU A 154 2.37 -20.67 23.55
CA GLU A 154 2.64 -19.23 23.67
C GLU A 154 4.06 -18.91 23.18
N GLU A 155 4.14 -18.02 22.19
CA GLU A 155 5.36 -17.56 21.54
C GLU A 155 5.35 -16.02 21.56
N SER A 156 6.43 -15.39 22.04
CA SER A 156 6.56 -13.94 21.97
C SER A 156 7.19 -13.53 20.64
N ALA A 157 6.54 -12.64 19.89
CA ALA A 157 7.20 -11.94 18.79
C ALA A 157 8.46 -11.23 19.32
N SER A 158 9.62 -11.51 18.72
CA SER A 158 10.86 -10.82 19.09
C SER A 158 10.96 -9.45 18.44
N GLU A 159 10.44 -9.31 17.22
CA GLU A 159 10.49 -8.11 16.37
C GLU A 159 9.24 -8.09 15.46
N THR A 160 8.79 -6.90 15.07
CA THR A 160 7.68 -6.74 14.11
C THR A 160 8.16 -7.02 12.69
N THR A 161 7.48 -7.92 11.98
CA THR A 161 7.83 -8.37 10.62
C THR A 161 6.98 -7.72 9.54
N ILE A 162 5.75 -7.31 9.89
CA ILE A 162 4.78 -6.61 9.05
C ILE A 162 4.06 -5.62 9.95
N GLY A 163 4.12 -4.31 9.67
CA GLY A 163 3.51 -3.27 10.50
C GLY A 163 4.48 -2.57 11.46
N PRO A 164 4.00 -1.80 12.45
CA PRO A 164 2.60 -1.64 12.87
C PRO A 164 1.72 -0.95 11.82
N LEU A 165 0.55 -1.50 11.49
CA LEU A 165 -0.37 -0.93 10.50
C LEU A 165 -1.78 -0.83 11.08
N GLN A 166 -2.34 0.39 11.15
CA GLN A 166 -3.73 0.61 11.55
C GLN A 166 -4.57 1.11 10.36
N PHE A 167 -5.39 0.23 9.80
CA PHE A 167 -6.32 0.53 8.69
C PHE A 167 -7.75 0.66 9.22
N ALA A 168 -8.28 1.88 9.34
CA ALA A 168 -9.59 2.09 9.98
C ALA A 168 -10.62 2.86 9.13
N SER A 169 -10.27 3.21 7.89
CA SER A 169 -11.11 4.05 7.03
C SER A 169 -11.85 3.35 5.90
N LEU A 170 -11.72 2.01 5.80
CA LEU A 170 -12.58 1.23 4.93
C LEU A 170 -13.98 1.16 5.55
N ALA A 171 -14.95 1.76 4.89
CA ALA A 171 -16.35 1.70 5.28
C ALA A 171 -17.19 1.10 4.15
N PHE A 172 -18.32 0.50 4.52
CA PHE A 172 -19.36 0.07 3.59
C PHE A 172 -20.68 0.76 3.95
N ASP A 173 -21.42 1.19 2.94
CA ASP A 173 -22.77 1.73 3.10
C ASP A 173 -23.84 0.61 3.18
N ALA A 174 -25.10 1.00 3.34
CA ALA A 174 -26.24 0.08 3.41
C ALA A 174 -26.48 -0.71 2.09
N GLU A 175 -25.94 -0.22 0.98
CA GLU A 175 -25.94 -0.83 -0.34
C GLU A 175 -24.68 -1.71 -0.59
N GLY A 176 -23.79 -1.83 0.40
CA GLY A 176 -22.55 -2.62 0.35
C GLY A 176 -21.47 -2.06 -0.56
N GLN A 177 -21.55 -0.76 -0.93
CA GLN A 177 -20.50 -0.07 -1.65
C GLN A 177 -19.39 0.32 -0.67
N ALA A 178 -18.14 0.04 -1.04
CA ALA A 178 -17.00 0.47 -0.25
C ALA A 178 -16.73 1.97 -0.41
N SER A 179 -16.25 2.61 0.66
CA SER A 179 -15.54 3.88 0.65
C SER A 179 -14.23 3.74 1.43
N PHE A 180 -13.23 4.54 1.09
CA PHE A 180 -11.95 4.62 1.79
C PHE A 180 -11.65 6.07 2.11
N GLU A 181 -11.35 6.39 3.37
CA GLU A 181 -11.26 7.78 3.85
C GLU A 181 -12.50 8.64 3.49
N GLY A 182 -13.69 8.02 3.41
CA GLY A 182 -14.95 8.66 3.00
C GLY A 182 -15.07 8.94 1.49
N ILE A 183 -14.10 8.54 0.68
CA ILE A 183 -14.15 8.61 -0.79
C ILE A 183 -14.76 7.31 -1.31
N PRO A 184 -15.85 7.33 -2.11
CA PRO A 184 -16.41 6.11 -2.69
C PRO A 184 -15.38 5.34 -3.51
N LEU A 185 -15.23 4.03 -3.27
CA LEU A 185 -14.19 3.23 -3.91
C LEU A 185 -14.36 3.20 -5.44
N ALA A 186 -15.59 3.34 -5.95
CA ALA A 186 -15.87 3.49 -7.38
C ALA A 186 -15.18 4.72 -8.01
N GLU A 187 -14.99 5.82 -7.27
CA GLU A 187 -14.26 7.00 -7.73
C GLU A 187 -12.74 6.73 -7.76
N ILE A 188 -12.24 5.97 -6.78
CA ILE A 188 -10.84 5.50 -6.74
C ILE A 188 -10.58 4.50 -7.88
N GLU A 189 -11.49 3.56 -8.14
CA GLU A 189 -11.41 2.62 -9.28
C GLU A 189 -11.43 3.36 -10.64
N GLN A 190 -12.26 4.41 -10.76
CA GLN A 190 -12.31 5.26 -11.94
C GLN A 190 -11.01 6.05 -12.13
N ALA A 191 -10.43 6.59 -11.06
CA ALA A 191 -9.14 7.28 -11.07
C ALA A 191 -7.98 6.35 -11.47
N LEU A 192 -7.93 5.16 -10.89
CA LEU A 192 -6.91 4.14 -11.19
C LEU A 192 -7.11 3.45 -12.55
N GLY A 193 -8.28 3.62 -13.18
CA GLY A 193 -8.66 2.91 -14.41
C GLY A 193 -8.80 1.40 -14.22
N ALA A 194 -8.92 0.93 -12.98
CA ALA A 194 -8.89 -0.47 -12.61
C ALA A 194 -9.86 -0.76 -11.46
N SER A 195 -10.71 -1.77 -11.62
CA SER A 195 -11.62 -2.20 -10.55
C SER A 195 -10.89 -3.06 -9.52
N LEU A 196 -10.98 -2.64 -8.25
CA LEU A 196 -10.51 -3.35 -7.07
C LEU A 196 -11.52 -4.44 -6.68
N GLY A 197 -12.81 -4.23 -6.98
CA GLY A 197 -13.87 -5.23 -6.86
C GLY A 197 -14.30 -5.50 -5.42
N VAL A 198 -14.14 -4.50 -4.54
CA VAL A 198 -14.47 -4.59 -3.12
C VAL A 198 -15.89 -4.09 -2.88
N ALA A 199 -16.84 -5.02 -2.88
CA ALA A 199 -18.23 -4.76 -2.51
C ALA A 199 -18.77 -5.95 -1.71
N LEU A 200 -19.59 -5.68 -0.70
CA LEU A 200 -20.20 -6.74 0.10
C LEU A 200 -21.35 -7.41 -0.68
N PRO A 201 -21.40 -8.76 -0.74
CA PRO A 201 -22.55 -9.43 -1.33
C PRO A 201 -23.80 -9.21 -0.46
N PRO A 202 -25.02 -9.15 -1.04
CA PRO A 202 -26.25 -8.88 -0.27
C PRO A 202 -26.46 -9.80 0.94
N MET A 203 -26.07 -11.08 0.82
CA MET A 203 -26.13 -12.04 1.93
C MET A 203 -25.22 -11.66 3.12
N ALA A 204 -24.08 -11.00 2.88
CA ALA A 204 -23.24 -10.50 3.95
C ALA A 204 -23.90 -9.30 4.65
N LEU A 205 -24.51 -8.38 3.89
CA LEU A 205 -25.28 -7.26 4.46
C LEU A 205 -26.48 -7.76 5.27
N ASP A 206 -27.22 -8.77 4.77
CA ASP A 206 -28.32 -9.40 5.50
C ASP A 206 -27.85 -9.98 6.85
N ILE A 207 -26.69 -10.64 6.87
CA ILE A 207 -26.09 -11.22 8.10
C ILE A 207 -25.64 -10.10 9.05
N LEU A 208 -24.88 -9.12 8.56
CA LEU A 208 -24.38 -7.98 9.36
C LEU A 208 -25.54 -7.19 9.97
N SER A 209 -26.58 -6.88 9.17
CA SER A 209 -27.79 -6.21 9.63
C SER A 209 -28.57 -7.06 10.64
N ALA A 210 -28.65 -8.39 10.46
CA ALA A 210 -29.34 -9.28 11.39
C ALA A 210 -28.63 -9.45 12.74
N VAL A 211 -27.31 -9.33 12.80
CA VAL A 211 -26.55 -9.30 14.07
C VAL A 211 -26.41 -7.90 14.65
N GLY A 212 -26.70 -6.86 13.87
CA GLY A 212 -26.58 -5.45 14.28
C GLY A 212 -25.17 -4.88 14.18
N ALA A 213 -24.30 -5.47 13.34
CA ALA A 213 -22.90 -5.10 13.20
C ALA A 213 -22.72 -3.67 12.65
N GLU A 214 -22.07 -2.80 13.42
CA GLU A 214 -21.64 -1.46 12.98
C GLU A 214 -20.16 -1.47 12.52
N GLN A 215 -19.33 -2.30 13.15
CA GLN A 215 -17.89 -2.39 12.92
C GLN A 215 -17.42 -3.85 12.97
N PHE A 216 -16.51 -4.24 12.08
CA PHE A 216 -15.67 -5.44 12.19
C PHE A 216 -14.23 -5.02 12.46
N SER A 217 -13.49 -5.79 13.27
CA SER A 217 -12.04 -5.64 13.37
C SER A 217 -11.30 -6.97 13.27
N LEU A 218 -10.03 -6.88 12.86
CA LEU A 218 -9.07 -7.96 12.74
C LEU A 218 -7.74 -7.45 13.30
N ALA A 219 -7.24 -8.10 14.33
CA ALA A 219 -5.95 -7.82 14.96
C ALA A 219 -5.05 -9.05 14.86
N THR A 220 -3.85 -8.93 14.28
CA THR A 220 -2.86 -10.02 14.37
C THR A 220 -2.21 -10.05 15.74
N GLN A 221 -1.82 -11.24 16.17
CA GLN A 221 -1.16 -11.54 17.42
C GLN A 221 -0.05 -12.58 17.15
N PRO A 222 0.96 -12.71 18.02
CA PRO A 222 2.05 -13.67 17.82
C PRO A 222 1.59 -15.13 17.65
N ASN A 223 0.44 -15.46 18.26
CA ASN A 223 -0.18 -16.79 18.20
C ASN A 223 -1.56 -16.82 17.52
N GLY A 224 -1.93 -15.81 16.73
CA GLY A 224 -3.23 -15.83 16.08
C GLY A 224 -3.67 -14.58 15.35
N ILE A 225 -4.92 -14.62 14.88
CA ILE A 225 -5.64 -13.50 14.31
C ILE A 225 -6.93 -13.35 15.12
N ASP A 226 -6.95 -12.41 16.04
CA ASP A 226 -8.14 -12.03 16.76
C ASP A 226 -9.07 -11.23 15.84
N LEU A 227 -10.36 -11.48 15.97
CA LEU A 227 -11.41 -10.85 15.19
C LEU A 227 -12.41 -10.21 16.17
N ALA A 228 -13.17 -9.20 15.76
CA ALA A 228 -14.30 -8.69 16.53
C ALA A 228 -15.42 -8.12 15.65
N ILE A 229 -16.63 -8.02 16.21
CA ILE A 229 -17.76 -7.20 15.76
C ILE A 229 -18.23 -6.37 16.95
N ASP A 230 -18.27 -5.05 16.81
CA ASP A 230 -18.74 -4.09 17.84
C ASP A 230 -18.13 -4.32 19.24
N SER A 231 -16.82 -4.57 19.31
CA SER A 231 -16.08 -4.97 20.53
C SER A 231 -16.44 -6.34 21.13
N THR A 232 -17.43 -7.06 20.61
CA THR A 232 -17.59 -8.50 20.86
C THR A 232 -16.53 -9.19 20.00
N ALA A 233 -15.58 -9.92 20.58
CA ALA A 233 -14.55 -10.61 19.77
C ALA A 233 -15.20 -11.66 18.83
N LEU A 234 -14.47 -12.38 17.96
CA LEU A 234 -14.95 -13.56 17.21
C LEU A 234 -14.08 -14.79 17.48
N PRO A 235 -14.50 -16.02 17.09
CA PRO A 235 -13.60 -17.15 17.07
C PRO A 235 -12.37 -16.78 16.25
N SER A 236 -11.23 -16.73 16.91
CA SER A 236 -9.98 -16.27 16.33
C SER A 236 -9.24 -17.41 15.66
N LEU A 237 -8.39 -17.11 14.68
CA LEU A 237 -7.46 -18.12 14.18
C LEU A 237 -6.33 -18.24 15.20
N ALA A 238 -6.01 -19.45 15.67
CA ALA A 238 -4.88 -19.69 16.55
C ALA A 238 -3.79 -20.52 15.84
N TYR A 239 -2.55 -20.05 15.93
CA TYR A 239 -1.36 -20.69 15.37
C TYR A 239 -0.12 -20.56 16.26
N ASP A 240 0.88 -21.37 15.94
CA ASP A 240 2.25 -21.32 16.47
C ASP A 240 3.20 -21.74 15.34
N SER A 241 4.51 -21.68 15.58
CA SER A 241 5.53 -22.00 14.56
C SER A 241 5.32 -23.38 13.93
N GLU A 242 4.91 -24.34 14.75
CA GLU A 242 4.73 -25.75 14.39
C GLU A 242 3.54 -25.89 13.43
N ARG A 243 2.40 -25.31 13.78
CA ARG A 243 1.18 -25.32 12.95
C ARG A 243 1.33 -24.60 11.63
N LEU A 244 2.01 -23.44 11.61
CA LEU A 244 2.25 -22.71 10.36
C LEU A 244 3.14 -23.51 9.41
N ASN A 245 4.19 -24.17 9.93
CA ASN A 245 5.03 -25.07 9.13
C ASN A 245 4.24 -26.28 8.58
N ASN A 246 3.36 -26.90 9.38
CA ASN A 246 2.53 -28.03 8.95
C ASN A 246 1.48 -27.61 7.90
N LEU A 247 1.03 -26.35 7.92
CA LEU A 247 0.09 -25.80 6.95
C LEU A 247 0.71 -25.50 5.58
N MET A 248 2.02 -25.18 5.52
CA MET A 248 2.69 -24.76 4.29
C MET A 248 2.63 -25.78 3.12
N PRO A 249 2.92 -27.09 3.32
CA PRO A 249 2.79 -28.09 2.25
C PRO A 249 1.36 -28.18 1.69
N ILE A 250 0.35 -27.97 2.54
CA ILE A 250 -1.05 -27.97 2.16
C ILE A 250 -1.35 -26.74 1.31
N LEU A 251 -1.10 -25.53 1.82
CA LEU A 251 -1.39 -24.29 1.08
C LEU A 251 -0.75 -24.26 -0.31
N ASN A 252 0.51 -24.70 -0.43
CA ASN A 252 1.23 -24.75 -1.68
C ASN A 252 0.59 -25.65 -2.75
N ALA A 253 -0.22 -26.65 -2.36
CA ALA A 253 -1.00 -27.46 -3.32
C ALA A 253 -2.35 -26.81 -3.70
N PHE A 254 -2.87 -25.90 -2.87
CA PHE A 254 -4.15 -25.22 -3.11
C PHE A 254 -4.05 -23.93 -3.92
N VAL A 255 -2.83 -23.45 -4.18
CA VAL A 255 -2.58 -22.20 -4.91
C VAL A 255 -1.73 -22.41 -6.17
N ASP A 256 -1.72 -21.42 -7.06
CA ASP A 256 -0.81 -21.41 -8.21
C ASP A 256 0.61 -20.99 -7.81
N GLU A 257 1.57 -21.20 -8.72
CA GLU A 257 3.00 -20.90 -8.51
C GLU A 257 3.28 -19.44 -8.13
N SER A 258 2.47 -18.49 -8.63
CA SER A 258 2.65 -17.05 -8.32
C SER A 258 2.22 -16.73 -6.89
N MET A 259 1.14 -17.34 -6.42
CA MET A 259 0.62 -17.18 -5.06
C MET A 259 1.40 -18.03 -4.04
N GLY A 260 1.95 -19.18 -4.44
CA GLY A 260 2.77 -20.04 -3.58
C GLY A 260 4.04 -19.32 -3.08
N GLY A 261 4.67 -18.52 -3.94
CA GLY A 261 5.79 -17.65 -3.53
C GLY A 261 5.37 -16.61 -2.49
N MET A 262 4.25 -15.92 -2.71
CA MET A 262 3.73 -14.92 -1.76
C MET A 262 3.36 -15.57 -0.41
N ILE A 263 2.68 -16.71 -0.41
CA ILE A 263 2.30 -17.42 0.82
C ILE A 263 3.54 -17.91 1.58
N GLY A 264 4.56 -18.43 0.87
CA GLY A 264 5.84 -18.83 1.45
C GLY A 264 6.58 -17.72 2.18
N GLU A 265 6.43 -16.47 1.75
CA GLU A 265 7.02 -15.27 2.37
C GLU A 265 6.15 -14.66 3.48
N VAL A 266 4.82 -14.73 3.34
CA VAL A 266 3.87 -14.12 4.29
C VAL A 266 3.65 -15.00 5.52
N VAL A 267 3.43 -16.30 5.35
CA VAL A 267 3.03 -17.21 6.45
C VAL A 267 4.06 -17.24 7.59
N PRO A 268 5.39 -17.38 7.34
CA PRO A 268 6.38 -17.33 8.42
C PRO A 268 6.44 -15.99 9.16
N LYS A 269 6.00 -14.89 8.51
CA LYS A 269 6.00 -13.56 9.10
C LYS A 269 4.80 -13.29 10.00
N LEU A 270 3.71 -14.07 9.92
CA LEU A 270 2.47 -13.82 10.68
C LEU A 270 2.67 -13.73 12.21
N GLN A 271 3.71 -14.35 12.77
CA GLN A 271 4.03 -14.27 14.20
C GLN A 271 4.56 -12.90 14.65
N GLY A 272 5.17 -12.14 13.74
CA GLY A 272 5.61 -10.76 14.00
C GLY A 272 4.69 -9.72 13.36
N ALA A 273 3.55 -10.13 12.80
CA ALA A 273 2.63 -9.21 12.16
C ALA A 273 1.88 -8.38 13.22
N ASP A 274 1.90 -7.07 13.05
CA ASP A 274 1.19 -6.08 13.86
C ASP A 274 0.24 -5.29 12.95
N LEU A 275 -0.92 -5.88 12.71
CA LEU A 275 -1.98 -5.38 11.84
C LEU A 275 -3.24 -5.19 12.68
N ASP A 276 -3.78 -3.98 12.71
CA ASP A 276 -5.12 -3.65 13.21
C ASP A 276 -5.95 -3.14 12.02
N ILE A 277 -6.86 -3.98 11.53
CA ILE A 277 -7.75 -3.67 10.41
C ILE A 277 -9.16 -3.52 10.97
N ILE A 278 -9.71 -2.33 10.86
CA ILE A 278 -11.06 -1.97 11.24
C ILE A 278 -11.86 -1.64 9.97
N VAL A 279 -13.03 -2.25 9.86
CA VAL A 279 -13.98 -2.05 8.76
C VAL A 279 -15.31 -1.56 9.35
N SER A 280 -15.81 -0.45 8.84
CA SER A 280 -17.13 0.08 9.22
C SER A 280 -18.23 -0.42 8.27
N PHE A 281 -19.44 -0.62 8.79
CA PHE A 281 -20.66 -0.91 8.02
C PHE A 281 -21.70 0.22 8.14
N THR A 282 -21.30 1.38 8.64
CA THR A 282 -22.17 2.55 8.86
C THR A 282 -22.15 3.56 7.70
N GLY A 283 -21.34 3.33 6.67
CA GLY A 283 -21.01 4.28 5.59
C GLY A 283 -19.89 5.27 5.92
N GLU A 284 -19.58 5.49 7.21
CA GLU A 284 -18.53 6.41 7.68
C GLU A 284 -17.27 5.65 8.16
N PRO A 285 -16.05 6.20 8.00
CA PRO A 285 -14.82 5.65 8.59
C PRO A 285 -14.95 5.39 10.11
N ALA A 286 -14.40 4.28 10.60
CA ALA A 286 -14.44 3.94 12.03
C ALA A 286 -13.42 4.74 12.84
N ALA A 287 -12.25 5.01 12.26
CA ALA A 287 -11.24 5.94 12.75
C ALA A 287 -10.36 6.44 11.59
N GLU A 288 -9.46 7.37 11.90
CA GLU A 288 -8.41 7.82 10.97
C GLU A 288 -7.39 6.69 10.73
N THR A 289 -6.98 6.48 9.47
CA THR A 289 -5.93 5.50 9.15
C THR A 289 -4.56 6.01 9.59
N GLN A 290 -3.81 5.18 10.30
CA GLN A 290 -2.41 5.46 10.62
C GLN A 290 -1.51 4.51 9.82
N LEU A 291 -0.94 5.05 8.74
CA LEU A 291 0.09 4.35 7.96
C LEU A 291 1.47 4.77 8.48
N PRO A 292 2.33 3.82 8.91
CA PRO A 292 3.75 4.11 9.07
C PRO A 292 4.39 4.34 7.69
N THR A 293 5.63 4.81 7.68
CA THR A 293 6.47 4.72 6.48
C THR A 293 6.54 3.27 6.00
N ILE A 294 6.10 3.01 4.77
CA ILE A 294 6.07 1.67 4.19
C ILE A 294 7.50 1.32 3.73
N PRO A 295 8.15 0.28 4.30
CA PRO A 295 9.44 -0.19 3.82
C PRO A 295 9.25 -0.99 2.53
N VAL A 296 9.98 -0.58 1.51
CA VAL A 296 9.98 -1.13 0.16
C VAL A 296 11.40 -1.59 -0.14
N SER A 297 11.62 -2.89 -0.32
CA SER A 297 12.94 -3.43 -0.69
C SER A 297 13.07 -3.57 -2.20
N VAL A 298 14.28 -3.36 -2.71
CA VAL A 298 14.60 -3.50 -4.14
C VAL A 298 15.67 -4.57 -4.33
N GLY A 299 15.38 -5.57 -5.16
CA GLY A 299 16.33 -6.59 -5.57
C GLY A 299 17.23 -6.12 -6.73
N ASP A 300 18.35 -6.81 -6.92
CA ASP A 300 19.36 -6.50 -7.97
C ASP A 300 18.78 -6.34 -9.40
N GLY A 301 17.63 -6.97 -9.67
CA GLY A 301 16.94 -6.92 -10.97
C GLY A 301 15.92 -5.79 -11.15
N GLY A 302 15.66 -4.96 -10.13
CA GLY A 302 14.55 -4.00 -10.14
C GLY A 302 13.22 -4.54 -9.63
N SER A 303 13.22 -5.79 -9.15
CA SER A 303 12.11 -6.41 -8.44
C SER A 303 11.85 -5.67 -7.13
N VAL A 304 10.58 -5.42 -6.83
CA VAL A 304 10.17 -4.69 -5.63
C VAL A 304 9.48 -5.65 -4.64
N GLY A 305 9.83 -5.51 -3.36
CA GLY A 305 9.10 -6.10 -2.24
C GLY A 305 8.61 -5.02 -1.27
N VAL A 306 7.57 -5.33 -0.49
CA VAL A 306 6.97 -4.43 0.51
C VAL A 306 6.83 -5.20 1.81
N TRP A 307 7.32 -4.64 2.94
CA TRP A 307 7.54 -5.42 4.18
C TRP A 307 8.38 -6.71 3.94
N GLY A 308 9.33 -6.60 3.00
CA GLY A 308 10.13 -7.71 2.50
C GLY A 308 9.34 -8.83 1.82
N ILE A 309 8.07 -8.63 1.43
CA ILE A 309 7.27 -9.57 0.64
C ILE A 309 7.42 -9.18 -0.84
N PRO A 310 7.99 -10.02 -1.71
CA PRO A 310 8.19 -9.68 -3.12
C PRO A 310 6.85 -9.55 -3.86
N LEU A 311 6.67 -8.48 -4.64
CA LEU A 311 5.47 -8.25 -5.45
C LEU A 311 5.46 -9.02 -6.78
N GLY A 312 6.54 -9.76 -7.09
CA GLY A 312 6.66 -10.55 -8.33
C GLY A 312 6.73 -9.72 -9.61
N MET A 313 7.09 -8.43 -9.50
CA MET A 313 7.17 -7.50 -10.63
C MET A 313 8.39 -6.59 -10.54
N ASP A 314 9.05 -6.39 -11.68
CA ASP A 314 10.17 -5.46 -11.85
C ASP A 314 9.59 -4.07 -12.12
N LEU A 315 9.59 -3.22 -11.09
CA LEU A 315 9.02 -1.86 -11.15
C LEU A 315 10.09 -0.79 -11.39
N LEU A 316 11.33 -1.04 -10.99
CA LEU A 316 12.43 -0.09 -11.13
C LEU A 316 13.31 -0.45 -12.33
N PRO A 317 13.37 0.40 -13.37
CA PRO A 317 14.25 0.17 -14.51
C PRO A 317 15.71 0.06 -14.08
N SER A 318 16.47 -0.85 -14.69
CA SER A 318 17.88 -1.11 -14.30
C SER A 318 18.75 0.15 -14.32
N ASN A 319 18.51 1.07 -15.26
CA ASN A 319 19.25 2.33 -15.31
C ASN A 319 19.04 3.18 -14.05
N VAL A 320 17.84 3.16 -13.43
CA VAL A 320 17.57 3.86 -12.17
C VAL A 320 18.39 3.24 -11.04
N LEU A 321 18.56 1.91 -11.02
CA LEU A 321 19.44 1.23 -10.07
C LEU A 321 20.92 1.56 -10.31
N ASP A 322 21.38 1.59 -11.56
CA ASP A 322 22.74 1.98 -11.93
C ASP A 322 23.05 3.41 -11.44
N ILE A 323 22.11 4.34 -11.63
CA ILE A 323 22.18 5.73 -11.17
C ILE A 323 22.31 5.81 -9.65
N LEU A 324 21.42 5.12 -8.92
CA LEU A 324 21.39 5.14 -7.47
C LEU A 324 22.66 4.48 -6.89
N GLY A 325 23.07 3.32 -7.43
CA GLY A 325 24.32 2.67 -7.08
C GLY A 325 25.56 3.53 -7.33
N ALA A 326 25.61 4.28 -8.44
CA ALA A 326 26.70 5.21 -8.74
C ALA A 326 26.80 6.37 -7.73
N THR A 327 25.70 6.72 -7.05
CA THR A 327 25.67 7.75 -6.00
C THR A 327 25.96 7.20 -4.60
N ASN A 328 26.21 5.88 -4.46
CA ASN A 328 26.24 5.18 -3.18
C ASN A 328 24.93 5.40 -2.38
N ALA A 329 23.80 5.47 -3.08
CA ALA A 329 22.49 5.43 -2.46
C ALA A 329 22.22 4.00 -1.96
N GLN A 330 21.87 3.90 -0.69
CA GLN A 330 21.43 2.67 -0.03
C GLN A 330 19.95 2.78 0.35
N ARG A 331 19.45 3.99 0.62
CA ARG A 331 18.05 4.21 0.96
C ARG A 331 17.52 5.51 0.36
N LEU A 332 16.32 5.47 -0.20
CA LEU A 332 15.57 6.65 -0.66
C LEU A 332 14.27 6.73 0.13
N ASP A 333 14.19 7.68 1.06
CA ASP A 333 12.97 7.97 1.81
C ASP A 333 12.15 9.03 1.07
N LEU A 334 10.82 8.86 1.04
CA LEU A 334 9.87 9.71 0.35
C LEU A 334 8.66 9.94 1.24
N SER A 335 8.18 11.17 1.34
CA SER A 335 6.91 11.51 2.00
C SER A 335 6.08 12.40 1.09
N ILE A 336 4.84 12.01 0.82
CA ILE A 336 3.85 12.85 0.13
C ILE A 336 2.84 13.31 1.18
N GLN A 337 2.64 14.62 1.24
CA GLN A 337 1.71 15.29 2.16
C GLN A 337 0.79 16.23 1.35
N ALA A 338 -0.18 16.86 2.02
CA ALA A 338 -1.13 17.75 1.35
C ALA A 338 -0.47 18.91 0.59
N ASP A 339 0.67 19.40 1.05
CA ASP A 339 1.40 20.57 0.56
C ASP A 339 2.70 20.26 -0.20
N GLY A 340 3.20 19.02 -0.20
CA GLY A 340 4.43 18.71 -0.92
C GLY A 340 4.92 17.26 -0.95
N LEU A 341 5.94 17.06 -1.77
CA LEU A 341 6.78 15.87 -1.89
C LEU A 341 8.13 16.14 -1.23
N TYR A 342 8.41 15.43 -0.16
CA TYR A 342 9.66 15.44 0.58
C TYR A 342 10.47 14.19 0.21
N LEU A 343 11.77 14.35 0.06
CA LEU A 343 12.69 13.30 -0.38
C LEU A 343 13.95 13.35 0.49
N ALA A 344 14.51 12.19 0.83
CA ALA A 344 15.83 12.08 1.44
C ALA A 344 16.60 10.89 0.87
N LEU A 345 17.91 11.04 0.76
CA LEU A 345 18.82 10.00 0.30
C LEU A 345 19.74 9.64 1.46
N ASN A 346 19.75 8.38 1.88
CA ASN A 346 20.50 7.91 3.04
C ASN A 346 20.22 8.74 4.31
N GLN A 347 18.96 9.13 4.54
CA GLN A 347 18.52 10.03 5.63
C GLN A 347 19.08 11.46 5.58
N GLU A 348 19.66 11.87 4.46
CA GLU A 348 20.01 13.27 4.20
C GLU A 348 18.98 13.91 3.26
N PRO A 349 18.34 15.04 3.62
CA PRO A 349 17.26 15.62 2.83
C PRO A 349 17.73 16.08 1.45
N LEU A 350 16.92 15.77 0.44
CA LEU A 350 16.98 16.34 -0.90
C LEU A 350 16.01 17.53 -0.99
N PRO A 351 16.08 18.34 -2.06
CA PRO A 351 15.13 19.43 -2.29
C PRO A 351 13.69 18.91 -2.30
N SER A 352 12.80 19.60 -1.58
CA SER A 352 11.38 19.27 -1.51
C SER A 352 10.58 20.07 -2.55
N ILE A 353 9.56 19.44 -3.12
CA ILE A 353 8.67 20.06 -4.12
C ILE A 353 7.35 20.36 -3.42
N LEU A 354 7.07 21.64 -3.19
CA LEU A 354 5.81 22.09 -2.60
C LEU A 354 4.85 22.58 -3.69
N TRP A 355 3.56 22.39 -3.44
CA TRP A 355 2.47 22.74 -4.34
C TRP A 355 1.32 23.44 -3.61
N THR A 356 0.44 24.04 -4.40
CA THR A 356 -0.84 24.59 -3.94
C THR A 356 -1.98 23.84 -4.63
N ASP A 357 -3.22 24.01 -4.16
CA ASP A 357 -4.40 23.50 -4.88
C ASP A 357 -4.39 23.90 -6.36
N THR A 358 -4.10 25.18 -6.63
CA THR A 358 -4.03 25.77 -7.98
C THR A 358 -3.01 25.06 -8.85
N SER A 359 -1.92 24.58 -8.25
CA SER A 359 -0.85 23.97 -9.02
C SER A 359 -0.97 22.47 -9.20
N LEU A 360 -1.61 21.76 -8.28
CA LEU A 360 -2.07 20.40 -8.54
C LEU A 360 -3.07 20.38 -9.72
N ASP A 361 -3.95 21.38 -9.83
CA ASP A 361 -4.87 21.51 -10.99
C ASP A 361 -4.10 21.74 -12.29
N THR A 362 -3.07 22.60 -12.23
CA THR A 362 -2.15 22.86 -13.35
C THR A 362 -1.38 21.61 -13.78
N ILE A 363 -0.82 20.85 -12.83
CA ILE A 363 -0.13 19.58 -13.10
C ILE A 363 -1.09 18.57 -13.72
N GLY A 364 -2.36 18.54 -13.29
CA GLY A 364 -3.41 17.74 -13.91
C GLY A 364 -3.60 18.04 -15.39
N GLY A 365 -3.78 19.32 -15.74
CA GLY A 365 -3.90 19.76 -17.13
C GLY A 365 -2.72 19.31 -18.00
N ILE A 366 -1.50 19.39 -17.47
CA ILE A 366 -0.28 18.96 -18.19
C ILE A 366 -0.18 17.43 -18.30
N ALA A 367 -0.61 16.70 -17.26
CA ALA A 367 -0.56 15.23 -17.24
C ALA A 367 -1.48 14.59 -18.30
N VAL A 368 -2.63 15.22 -18.61
CA VAL A 368 -3.52 14.81 -19.72
C VAL A 368 -2.76 14.76 -21.05
N ASP A 369 -2.09 15.85 -21.42
CA ASP A 369 -1.37 15.96 -22.69
C ASP A 369 -0.10 15.10 -22.74
N LEU A 370 0.60 14.95 -21.60
CA LEU A 370 1.85 14.20 -21.52
C LEU A 370 1.64 12.67 -21.46
N LEU A 371 0.64 12.20 -20.72
CA LEU A 371 0.39 10.77 -20.48
C LEU A 371 -0.72 10.19 -21.37
N GLY A 372 -1.47 11.04 -22.09
CA GLY A 372 -2.53 10.62 -23.00
C GLY A 372 -3.78 10.05 -22.31
N VAL A 373 -3.93 10.27 -21.00
CA VAL A 373 -5.12 9.91 -20.22
C VAL A 373 -6.23 10.92 -20.45
N SER A 374 -7.49 10.45 -20.42
CA SER A 374 -8.63 11.35 -20.61
C SER A 374 -8.78 12.35 -19.45
N PRO A 375 -9.16 13.63 -19.69
CA PRO A 375 -9.27 14.65 -18.65
C PRO A 375 -10.01 14.20 -17.39
N GLY A 376 -11.19 13.59 -17.55
CA GLY A 376 -12.01 13.13 -16.42
C GLY A 376 -11.42 11.98 -15.58
N MET A 377 -10.33 11.32 -16.01
CA MET A 377 -9.57 10.42 -15.14
C MET A 377 -8.55 11.17 -14.29
N VAL A 378 -7.94 12.23 -14.83
CA VAL A 378 -6.96 13.06 -14.11
C VAL A 378 -7.66 13.93 -13.08
N ASP A 379 -8.77 14.57 -13.44
CA ASP A 379 -9.58 15.37 -12.51
C ASP A 379 -10.08 14.51 -11.33
N ALA A 380 -10.58 13.30 -11.63
CA ALA A 380 -10.98 12.33 -10.61
C ALA A 380 -9.78 11.86 -9.77
N GLY A 381 -8.66 11.50 -10.40
CA GLY A 381 -7.46 11.05 -9.71
C GLY A 381 -6.83 12.10 -8.81
N LEU A 382 -6.82 13.37 -9.21
CA LEU A 382 -6.39 14.47 -8.36
C LEU A 382 -7.36 14.76 -7.23
N THR A 383 -8.67 14.66 -7.48
CA THR A 383 -9.69 14.82 -6.42
C THR A 383 -9.55 13.73 -5.34
N VAL A 384 -9.36 12.48 -5.77
CA VAL A 384 -9.05 11.35 -4.89
C VAL A 384 -7.73 11.61 -4.15
N LEU A 385 -6.65 11.95 -4.87
CA LEU A 385 -5.33 12.19 -4.27
C LEU A 385 -5.36 13.31 -3.22
N ARG A 386 -5.99 14.46 -3.50
CA ARG A 386 -6.15 15.54 -2.50
C ARG A 386 -6.94 15.08 -1.28
N SER A 387 -8.03 14.35 -1.50
CA SER A 387 -8.90 13.87 -0.41
C SER A 387 -8.19 12.85 0.48
N LEU A 388 -7.29 12.03 -0.10
CA LEU A 388 -6.39 11.13 0.63
C LEU A 388 -5.31 11.92 1.39
N LEU A 389 -4.56 12.79 0.71
CA LEU A 389 -3.44 13.54 1.31
C LEU A 389 -3.89 14.55 2.37
N ALA A 390 -5.14 15.02 2.32
CA ALA A 390 -5.73 15.84 3.38
C ALA A 390 -6.01 15.08 4.69
N LYS A 391 -5.92 13.74 4.68
CA LYS A 391 -6.24 12.86 5.81
C LYS A 391 -5.10 11.90 6.18
N THR A 392 -4.26 11.53 5.23
CA THR A 392 -3.22 10.52 5.40
C THR A 392 -1.95 10.93 4.65
N ASN A 393 -0.87 11.16 5.41
CA ASN A 393 0.46 11.32 4.83
C ASN A 393 0.98 9.97 4.33
N ILE A 394 1.59 9.94 3.15
CA ILE A 394 2.10 8.70 2.54
C ILE A 394 3.62 8.70 2.64
N GLY A 395 4.17 7.93 3.59
CA GLY A 395 5.60 7.67 3.71
C GLY A 395 6.01 6.37 3.01
N LEU A 396 7.07 6.41 2.19
CA LEU A 396 7.74 5.25 1.61
C LEU A 396 9.23 5.28 1.97
N SER A 397 9.82 4.13 2.30
CA SER A 397 11.25 3.95 2.55
C SER A 397 11.78 2.90 1.58
N LEU A 398 12.52 3.32 0.55
CA LEU A 398 13.04 2.43 -0.48
C LEU A 398 14.47 1.98 -0.15
N ASP A 399 14.62 0.74 0.36
CA ASP A 399 15.92 0.11 0.60
C ASP A 399 16.44 -0.49 -0.72
N LEU A 400 17.63 -0.07 -1.13
CA LEU A 400 18.25 -0.39 -2.42
C LEU A 400 19.13 -1.65 -2.34
N PRO A 401 19.49 -2.26 -3.49
CA PRO A 401 20.29 -3.48 -3.48
C PRO A 401 21.63 -3.30 -2.76
N GLY A 402 21.90 -4.13 -1.76
CA GLY A 402 23.10 -4.05 -0.92
C GLY A 402 23.06 -3.03 0.21
N ALA A 403 21.90 -2.43 0.52
CA ALA A 403 21.71 -1.61 1.70
C ALA A 403 21.85 -2.40 3.01
N ASP A 404 22.48 -1.79 4.02
CA ASP A 404 22.42 -2.28 5.40
C ASP A 404 21.23 -1.58 6.09
N ALA A 405 20.07 -2.22 6.12
CA ALA A 405 18.86 -1.64 6.70
C ALA A 405 19.04 -1.24 8.18
N ALA A 406 19.96 -1.88 8.91
CA ALA A 406 20.26 -1.55 10.30
C ALA A 406 21.12 -0.28 10.47
N ALA A 407 21.66 0.29 9.38
CA ALA A 407 22.38 1.56 9.39
C ALA A 407 21.45 2.79 9.43
N PHE A 408 20.15 2.61 9.20
CA PHE A 408 19.16 3.68 9.07
C PHE A 408 18.17 3.68 10.24
N GLY A 409 17.89 4.86 10.81
CA GLY A 409 16.90 4.99 11.88
C GLY A 409 15.48 4.78 11.36
N ALA A 410 14.69 3.92 12.00
CA ALA A 410 13.30 3.68 11.60
C ALA A 410 12.41 4.94 11.68
N ASP A 411 12.68 5.81 12.66
CA ASP A 411 11.90 7.02 12.96
C ASP A 411 12.34 8.27 12.16
N PHE A 412 12.93 8.10 10.98
CA PHE A 412 13.39 9.24 10.17
C PHE A 412 12.22 9.96 9.50
N ASP A 413 11.89 11.16 10.00
CA ASP A 413 10.92 12.06 9.40
C ASP A 413 11.55 12.84 8.23
N VAL A 414 11.17 12.44 7.01
CA VAL A 414 11.59 13.07 5.73
C VAL A 414 11.12 14.52 5.60
N SER A 415 10.09 14.92 6.34
CA SER A 415 9.46 16.25 6.28
C SER A 415 9.90 17.23 7.36
N ALA A 416 10.49 16.73 8.45
CA ALA A 416 11.10 17.57 9.49
C ALA A 416 12.16 18.58 8.99
N PRO A 417 12.94 18.32 7.91
CA PRO A 417 13.86 19.28 7.30
C PRO A 417 13.14 20.48 6.66
N ASN A 418 12.80 21.47 7.49
CA ASN A 418 12.32 22.77 7.03
C ASN A 418 13.50 23.61 6.51
N PHE A 419 13.61 23.72 5.18
CA PHE A 419 14.57 24.61 4.54
C PHE A 419 14.24 26.06 4.87
N ALA A 420 15.24 26.86 5.24
CA ALA A 420 15.00 28.24 5.67
C ALA A 420 14.40 29.06 4.52
N ALA A 421 13.12 29.41 4.66
CA ALA A 421 12.41 30.24 3.69
C ALA A 421 13.19 31.52 3.37
N ALA A 422 13.13 31.95 2.11
CA ALA A 422 13.76 33.17 1.66
C ALA A 422 13.30 34.37 2.53
N PRO A 423 14.21 35.27 2.95
CA PRO A 423 13.81 36.48 3.64
C PRO A 423 12.83 37.30 2.80
N GLU A 424 11.60 37.50 3.29
CA GLU A 424 10.58 38.31 2.61
C GLU A 424 11.13 39.72 2.29
N GLY A 425 10.91 40.17 1.05
CA GLY A 425 11.29 41.51 0.61
C GLY A 425 12.76 41.69 0.24
N MET A 426 13.52 40.62 0.01
CA MET A 426 14.82 40.73 -0.66
C MET A 426 14.59 41.10 -2.14
N GLU A 427 15.02 42.28 -2.57
CA GLU A 427 14.97 42.67 -3.99
C GLU A 427 15.89 41.75 -4.82
N PRO A 428 15.45 41.25 -5.99
CA PRO A 428 16.26 40.36 -6.81
C PRO A 428 17.49 41.11 -7.34
N ALA A 429 18.67 40.48 -7.24
CA ALA A 429 19.94 41.03 -7.73
C ALA A 429 19.92 41.30 -9.24
N LEU A 430 19.11 40.52 -9.97
CA LEU A 430 18.90 40.60 -11.41
C LEU A 430 17.47 40.21 -11.76
N GLN A 431 16.75 41.10 -12.43
CA GLN A 431 15.42 40.84 -12.99
C GLN A 431 15.51 40.76 -14.52
N ILE A 432 15.24 39.59 -15.09
CA ILE A 432 15.28 39.31 -16.53
C ILE A 432 13.85 39.22 -17.07
N GLY A 433 13.39 40.27 -17.74
CA GLY A 433 12.22 40.17 -18.60
C GLY A 433 12.55 39.56 -19.97
N ALA A 434 11.70 38.64 -20.43
CA ALA A 434 11.65 38.16 -21.81
C ALA A 434 10.19 38.10 -22.29
N ALA A 435 9.98 38.24 -23.60
CA ALA A 435 8.70 38.02 -24.27
C ALA A 435 8.83 36.87 -25.25
N ILE A 436 7.81 36.01 -25.30
CA ILE A 436 7.78 34.78 -26.08
C ILE A 436 6.48 34.72 -26.86
N ASP A 437 6.55 34.35 -28.13
CA ASP A 437 5.36 34.17 -28.96
C ASP A 437 4.66 32.81 -28.72
N ARG A 438 3.58 32.56 -29.45
CA ARG A 438 2.80 31.31 -29.34
C ARG A 438 3.51 30.09 -29.92
N ASP A 439 4.50 30.30 -30.78
CA ASP A 439 5.31 29.23 -31.37
C ASP A 439 6.56 28.92 -30.51
N GLY A 440 6.73 29.66 -29.41
CA GLY A 440 7.78 29.47 -28.41
C GLY A 440 9.08 30.21 -28.70
N TYR A 441 9.13 31.10 -29.69
CA TYR A 441 10.32 31.89 -29.98
C TYR A 441 10.42 33.14 -29.09
N VAL A 442 11.63 33.41 -28.60
CA VAL A 442 11.91 34.63 -27.84
C VAL A 442 11.86 35.84 -28.77
N GLN A 443 10.90 36.74 -28.53
CA GLN A 443 10.69 37.99 -29.28
C GLN A 443 11.51 39.16 -28.72
N SER A 444 11.80 39.14 -27.42
CA SER A 444 12.73 40.05 -26.76
C SER A 444 13.24 39.44 -25.46
N ALA A 445 14.46 39.77 -25.05
CA ALA A 445 15.03 39.40 -23.76
C ALA A 445 16.03 40.46 -23.30
N LEU A 446 16.19 40.64 -21.98
CA LEU A 446 17.12 41.65 -21.41
C LEU A 446 16.80 43.10 -21.86
N GLY A 447 15.54 43.39 -22.23
CA GLY A 447 15.13 44.66 -22.83
C GLY A 447 15.58 44.88 -24.27
N LEU A 448 16.20 43.89 -24.92
CA LEU A 448 16.63 43.91 -26.31
C LEU A 448 15.62 43.18 -27.21
N SER A 449 15.40 43.69 -28.42
CA SER A 449 14.53 43.02 -29.39
C SER A 449 15.22 41.82 -30.02
N LEU A 450 14.45 40.88 -30.60
CA LEU A 450 15.00 39.76 -31.38
C LEU A 450 15.91 40.25 -32.53
N ALA A 451 15.65 41.43 -33.11
CA ALA A 451 16.49 42.00 -34.17
C ALA A 451 17.89 42.41 -33.65
N ASP A 452 17.98 42.87 -32.40
CA ASP A 452 19.25 43.22 -31.74
C ASP A 452 19.98 41.95 -31.25
N LEU A 453 19.24 40.96 -30.76
CA LEU A 453 19.75 39.68 -30.27
C LEU A 453 20.25 38.74 -31.39
N ALA A 454 19.63 38.76 -32.57
CA ALA A 454 19.96 37.87 -33.69
C ALA A 454 21.38 38.09 -34.27
N GLY A 455 22.05 39.20 -33.93
CA GLY A 455 23.46 39.44 -34.24
C GLY A 455 24.44 38.86 -33.21
N LEU A 456 23.95 38.42 -32.04
CA LEU A 456 24.75 37.98 -30.89
C LEU A 456 24.51 36.51 -30.52
N LEU A 457 23.29 36.02 -30.68
CA LEU A 457 22.88 34.66 -30.31
C LEU A 457 22.05 34.01 -31.45
N PRO A 458 22.12 32.68 -31.61
CA PRO A 458 21.18 31.96 -32.47
C PRO A 458 19.74 32.11 -31.94
N PRO A 459 18.71 32.00 -32.81
CA PRO A 459 17.32 32.08 -32.37
C PRO A 459 17.03 30.98 -31.33
N VAL A 460 16.61 31.40 -30.14
CA VAL A 460 16.24 30.50 -29.03
C VAL A 460 14.73 30.32 -29.05
N SER A 461 14.28 29.08 -29.15
CA SER A 461 12.91 28.66 -28.87
C SER A 461 12.87 27.90 -27.56
N LEU A 462 11.81 28.08 -26.76
CA LEU A 462 11.56 27.21 -25.62
C LEU A 462 11.39 25.75 -26.07
N PRO A 463 11.84 24.76 -25.27
CA PRO A 463 11.53 23.37 -25.52
C PRO A 463 10.00 23.15 -25.56
N PRO A 464 9.47 22.26 -26.42
CA PRO A 464 8.04 22.00 -26.50
C PRO A 464 7.39 21.62 -25.16
N LEU A 465 8.12 20.93 -24.28
CA LEU A 465 7.65 20.62 -22.92
C LEU A 465 7.36 21.88 -22.10
N VAL A 466 8.22 22.92 -22.19
CA VAL A 466 7.99 24.19 -21.49
C VAL A 466 6.79 24.92 -22.10
N MET A 467 6.63 24.88 -23.43
CA MET A 467 5.44 25.45 -24.09
C MET A 467 4.14 24.73 -23.71
N ASN A 468 4.18 23.41 -23.51
CA ASN A 468 3.04 22.64 -23.03
C ASN A 468 2.73 22.95 -21.56
N ILE A 469 3.74 23.08 -20.69
CA ILE A 469 3.57 23.54 -19.31
C ILE A 469 2.91 24.92 -19.31
N VAL A 470 3.49 25.89 -20.01
CA VAL A 470 2.94 27.24 -20.23
C VAL A 470 1.47 27.19 -20.65
N GLY A 471 1.16 26.43 -21.70
CA GLY A 471 -0.19 26.32 -22.24
C GLY A 471 -1.19 25.69 -21.26
N GLY A 472 -0.76 24.67 -20.51
CA GLY A 472 -1.55 23.99 -19.50
C GLY A 472 -1.81 24.82 -18.24
N VAL A 473 -0.87 25.68 -17.84
CA VAL A 473 -1.06 26.66 -16.75
C VAL A 473 -2.11 27.71 -17.13
N GLY A 474 -2.23 28.03 -18.42
CA GLY A 474 -3.18 29.05 -18.91
C GLY A 474 -2.86 30.48 -18.45
N SER A 475 -1.62 30.75 -18.02
CA SER A 475 -1.14 32.10 -17.67
C SER A 475 -0.55 32.83 -18.88
N ASP A 476 -0.81 34.14 -18.94
CA ASP A 476 -0.17 35.10 -19.85
C ASP A 476 1.26 35.47 -19.39
N SER A 477 1.61 35.19 -18.13
CA SER A 477 2.99 35.33 -17.62
C SER A 477 3.44 34.14 -16.76
N LEU A 478 4.75 33.89 -16.77
CA LEU A 478 5.43 33.00 -15.82
C LEU A 478 6.63 33.72 -15.22
N GLN A 479 6.74 33.68 -13.89
CA GLN A 479 7.84 34.23 -13.13
C GLN A 479 8.58 33.09 -12.41
N LEU A 480 9.91 33.05 -12.58
CA LEU A 480 10.80 32.14 -11.87
C LEU A 480 11.67 32.98 -10.93
N THR A 481 11.36 32.94 -9.64
CA THR A 481 12.13 33.64 -8.61
C THR A 481 13.01 32.62 -7.87
N THR A 482 14.33 32.81 -7.91
CA THR A 482 15.28 31.98 -7.16
C THR A 482 15.72 32.70 -5.89
N SER A 483 16.09 31.93 -4.88
CA SER A 483 16.55 32.44 -3.59
C SER A 483 17.54 31.48 -2.94
N ALA A 484 18.08 31.89 -1.79
CA ALA A 484 18.92 31.01 -0.96
C ALA A 484 18.15 29.81 -0.35
N GLY A 485 16.82 29.87 -0.27
CA GLY A 485 15.97 28.83 0.35
C GLY A 485 15.10 28.03 -0.64
N GLY A 486 15.10 28.39 -1.93
CA GLY A 486 14.27 27.73 -2.93
C GLY A 486 14.11 28.48 -4.25
N ILE A 487 13.39 27.85 -5.17
CA ILE A 487 12.93 28.40 -6.45
C ILE A 487 11.41 28.38 -6.45
N ASP A 488 10.79 29.55 -6.64
CA ASP A 488 9.37 29.72 -6.86
C ASP A 488 9.07 29.91 -8.36
N LEU A 489 8.22 29.05 -8.91
CA LEU A 489 7.55 29.26 -10.19
C LEU A 489 6.16 29.83 -9.91
N VAL A 490 5.87 31.00 -10.45
CA VAL A 490 4.65 31.78 -10.20
C VAL A 490 3.99 32.08 -11.54
N GLY A 491 2.66 31.94 -11.62
CA GLY A 491 1.84 32.38 -12.75
C GLY A 491 0.88 33.47 -12.34
N ASP A 492 -0.02 33.87 -13.24
CA ASP A 492 -0.97 34.96 -12.99
C ASP A 492 -1.92 34.67 -11.81
N ALA A 493 -2.17 33.37 -11.53
CA ALA A 493 -3.01 32.88 -10.44
C ALA A 493 -2.27 32.72 -9.09
N GLY A 494 -0.95 32.94 -9.03
CA GLY A 494 -0.13 32.76 -7.84
C GLY A 494 0.95 31.68 -7.99
N SER A 495 1.46 31.16 -6.87
CA SER A 495 2.53 30.15 -6.89
C SER A 495 2.05 28.82 -7.50
N LEU A 496 2.84 28.35 -8.47
CA LEU A 496 2.66 27.11 -9.21
C LEU A 496 3.58 26.00 -8.67
N LEU A 497 4.82 26.30 -8.32
CA LEU A 497 5.71 25.28 -7.78
C LEU A 497 6.80 25.93 -6.95
N THR A 498 6.99 25.46 -5.72
CA THR A 498 8.07 25.93 -4.86
C THR A 498 9.01 24.75 -4.61
N LEU A 499 10.19 24.78 -5.24
CA LEU A 499 11.27 23.85 -4.93
C LEU A 499 12.08 24.41 -3.78
N GLN A 500 11.92 23.90 -2.56
CA GLN A 500 12.74 24.33 -1.41
C GLN A 500 14.04 23.53 -1.33
N TYR A 501 15.12 24.20 -0.92
CA TYR A 501 16.41 23.56 -0.67
C TYR A 501 17.30 24.41 0.24
N ASP A 502 18.32 23.79 0.81
CA ASP A 502 19.54 24.47 1.24
C ASP A 502 20.71 24.10 0.29
N GLU A 503 21.88 24.70 0.50
CA GLU A 503 23.08 24.42 -0.29
C GLU A 503 23.50 22.94 -0.22
N ALA A 504 23.27 22.24 0.90
CA ALA A 504 23.66 20.84 1.06
C ALA A 504 22.72 19.90 0.30
N ALA A 505 21.41 20.09 0.42
CA ALA A 505 20.38 19.36 -0.31
C ALA A 505 20.51 19.57 -1.83
N LEU A 506 20.72 20.82 -2.25
CA LEU A 506 20.99 21.11 -3.66
C LEU A 506 22.26 20.40 -4.13
N ASN A 507 23.39 20.50 -3.42
CA ASN A 507 24.62 19.81 -3.80
C ASN A 507 24.46 18.27 -3.85
N ARG A 508 23.68 17.66 -2.94
CA ARG A 508 23.30 16.23 -3.02
C ARG A 508 22.53 15.92 -4.29
N LEU A 509 21.47 16.67 -4.60
CA LEU A 509 20.70 16.50 -5.83
C LEU A 509 21.59 16.66 -7.07
N LEU A 510 22.50 17.64 -7.07
CA LEU A 510 23.44 17.87 -8.17
C LEU A 510 24.41 16.70 -8.38
N VAL A 511 24.85 16.01 -7.33
CA VAL A 511 25.61 14.75 -7.44
C VAL A 511 24.75 13.66 -8.09
N VAL A 512 23.51 13.47 -7.63
CA VAL A 512 22.57 12.48 -8.22
C VAL A 512 22.27 12.79 -9.69
N VAL A 513 22.04 14.05 -10.04
CA VAL A 513 21.79 14.47 -11.42
C VAL A 513 23.04 14.32 -12.29
N SER A 514 24.25 14.50 -11.74
CA SER A 514 25.48 14.33 -12.52
C SER A 514 25.72 12.88 -12.96
N SER A 515 25.29 11.87 -12.19
CA SER A 515 25.37 10.46 -12.61
C SER A 515 24.35 10.09 -13.70
N LEU A 516 23.31 10.91 -13.91
CA LEU A 516 22.38 10.77 -15.05
C LEU A 516 23.00 11.17 -16.40
N SER A 517 24.15 11.85 -16.40
CA SER A 517 24.64 12.58 -17.59
C SER A 517 24.92 11.71 -18.81
N ASP A 518 25.34 10.47 -18.60
CA ASP A 518 25.59 9.50 -19.67
C ASP A 518 24.28 8.90 -20.25
N SER A 519 23.17 9.02 -19.51
CA SER A 519 21.84 8.52 -19.91
C SER A 519 20.95 9.58 -20.56
N ILE A 520 21.14 10.87 -20.25
CA ILE A 520 20.28 11.96 -20.72
C ILE A 520 21.15 13.01 -21.45
N PRO A 521 21.14 13.07 -22.79
CA PRO A 521 22.06 13.90 -23.58
C PRO A 521 22.09 15.39 -23.23
N PHE A 522 20.99 15.94 -22.72
CA PHE A 522 20.90 17.34 -22.29
C PHE A 522 21.70 17.63 -21.00
N ILE A 523 21.83 16.64 -20.10
CA ILE A 523 22.57 16.81 -18.84
C ILE A 523 24.08 16.95 -19.09
N GLY A 524 24.61 16.40 -20.20
CA GLY A 524 25.99 16.66 -20.62
C GLY A 524 26.33 18.16 -20.76
N THR A 525 25.36 18.98 -21.17
CA THR A 525 25.49 20.45 -21.17
C THR A 525 25.31 21.04 -19.77
N ILE A 526 24.38 20.52 -18.97
CA ILE A 526 24.20 20.97 -17.58
C ILE A 526 25.48 20.72 -16.75
N ASN A 527 26.20 19.62 -16.96
CA ASN A 527 27.44 19.27 -16.26
C ASN A 527 28.52 20.38 -16.34
N GLU A 528 28.56 21.16 -17.42
CA GLU A 528 29.50 22.29 -17.56
C GLU A 528 29.09 23.50 -16.67
N TYR A 529 27.79 23.68 -16.45
CA TYR A 529 27.22 24.77 -15.63
C TYR A 529 26.89 24.38 -14.18
N LEU A 530 26.87 23.08 -13.89
CA LEU A 530 26.53 22.46 -12.60
C LEU A 530 27.34 23.06 -11.42
N PRO A 531 28.68 23.25 -11.52
CA PRO A 531 29.48 23.90 -10.47
C PRO A 531 29.17 25.40 -10.26
N HIS A 532 28.42 26.01 -11.18
CA HIS A 532 28.05 27.42 -11.16
C HIS A 532 26.59 27.67 -10.77
N LEU A 533 25.76 26.61 -10.68
CA LEU A 533 24.35 26.74 -10.32
C LEU A 533 24.11 27.22 -8.87
N PRO A 534 24.73 26.65 -7.81
CA PRO A 534 24.41 27.07 -6.43
C PRO A 534 24.62 28.57 -6.16
N PRO A 535 25.73 29.22 -6.60
CA PRO A 535 25.90 30.66 -6.45
C PRO A 535 24.90 31.50 -7.25
N VAL A 536 24.40 31.02 -8.39
CA VAL A 536 23.41 31.72 -9.20
C VAL A 536 22.01 31.60 -8.56
N LEU A 537 21.61 30.39 -8.18
CA LEU A 537 20.30 30.13 -7.57
C LEU A 537 20.14 30.86 -6.23
N SER A 538 21.20 30.90 -5.41
CA SER A 538 21.23 31.67 -4.16
C SER A 538 21.33 33.19 -4.33
N SER A 539 21.57 33.72 -5.55
CA SER A 539 21.81 35.16 -5.76
C SER A 539 20.56 36.04 -5.82
N GLY A 540 19.35 35.46 -5.77
CA GLY A 540 18.11 36.24 -5.93
C GLY A 540 17.84 36.59 -7.40
N LEU A 541 17.77 35.59 -8.29
CA LEU A 541 17.48 35.79 -9.70
C LEU A 541 15.96 35.81 -9.91
N ASP A 542 15.44 36.83 -10.59
CA ASP A 542 14.03 36.90 -10.99
C ASP A 542 13.94 36.84 -12.53
N VAL A 543 13.34 35.80 -13.09
CA VAL A 543 13.13 35.68 -14.54
C VAL A 543 11.64 35.72 -14.84
N GLN A 544 11.19 36.78 -15.53
CA GLN A 544 9.79 36.97 -15.91
C GLN A 544 9.62 36.77 -17.42
N LEU A 545 8.79 35.80 -17.78
CA LEU A 545 8.44 35.43 -19.14
C LEU A 545 7.02 35.95 -19.43
N ALA A 546 6.92 36.95 -20.31
CA ALA A 546 5.67 37.37 -20.91
C ALA A 546 5.36 36.48 -22.12
N LEU A 547 4.12 36.00 -22.22
CA LEU A 547 3.74 34.94 -23.15
C LEU A 547 2.76 35.45 -24.21
N ALA A 548 2.53 34.65 -25.25
CA ALA A 548 1.56 34.92 -26.31
C ALA A 548 1.71 36.30 -27.02
N GLY A 549 2.89 36.91 -26.98
CA GLY A 549 3.16 38.23 -27.55
C GLY A 549 2.81 39.44 -26.65
N GLN A 550 2.62 39.23 -25.34
CA GLN A 550 2.65 40.29 -24.33
C GLN A 550 4.01 41.03 -24.34
N GLU A 551 4.05 42.30 -23.93
CA GLU A 551 5.32 43.04 -23.82
C GLU A 551 6.20 42.47 -22.69
N ALA A 552 7.51 42.35 -22.92
CA ALA A 552 8.43 41.88 -21.90
C ALA A 552 8.47 42.87 -20.71
N PRO A 553 8.44 42.38 -19.46
CA PRO A 553 8.66 43.24 -18.31
C PRO A 553 10.06 43.87 -18.34
N GLN A 554 10.21 45.03 -17.71
CA GLN A 554 11.48 45.76 -17.75
C GLN A 554 12.58 45.00 -17.01
N THR A 555 13.65 44.64 -17.72
CA THR A 555 14.88 44.14 -17.12
C THR A 555 15.48 45.18 -16.15
N ARG A 556 15.66 44.81 -14.89
CA ARG A 556 16.30 45.62 -13.85
C ARG A 556 17.52 44.93 -13.28
N ARG A 557 18.49 45.72 -12.83
CA ARG A 557 19.76 45.26 -12.26
C ARG A 557 20.13 46.23 -11.15
N ASP A 558 19.62 45.96 -9.95
CA ASP A 558 19.79 46.86 -8.82
C ASP A 558 21.12 46.61 -8.08
N SER A 559 21.58 45.35 -7.98
CA SER A 559 23.00 45.04 -7.71
C SER A 559 23.35 43.57 -7.99
N LEU A 560 24.34 43.31 -8.87
CA LEU A 560 24.95 41.98 -8.98
C LEU A 560 26.21 41.92 -8.08
N PRO A 561 26.37 40.91 -7.21
CA PRO A 561 27.56 40.77 -6.36
C PRO A 561 28.81 40.23 -7.09
N VAL A 562 28.72 40.03 -8.42
CA VAL A 562 29.80 39.49 -9.25
C VAL A 562 30.18 40.49 -10.35
N ASP A 563 31.47 40.84 -10.41
CA ASP A 563 32.08 41.52 -11.56
C ASP A 563 32.11 40.57 -12.77
N VAL A 564 31.00 40.55 -13.52
CA VAL A 564 30.94 39.85 -14.81
C VAL A 564 31.87 40.56 -15.79
N LYS A 565 33.07 40.01 -15.98
CA LYS A 565 33.96 40.42 -17.07
C LYS A 565 33.32 40.03 -18.40
N ALA A 566 33.05 41.04 -19.21
CA ALA A 566 32.66 40.92 -20.61
C ALA A 566 33.80 40.35 -21.47
#